data_AF-A0A1Z5JRK5-F1
#
_entry.id   AF-A0A1Z5JRK5-F1
#
_cell.length_a   1.000
_cell.length_b   1.000
_cell.length_c   1.000
_cell.angle_alpha   90.00
_cell.angle_beta   90.00
_cell.angle_gamma   90.00
#
_symmetry.space_group_name_H-M   'P 1'
#
loop_
_entity.id
_entity.type
_entity.pdbx_description
1 polymer ?
#
loop_
_entity_poly.entity_id
_entity_poly.type
_entity_poly.pdbx_seq_one_letter_code
_entity_poly.pdbx_strand_id
1 'polypeptide(L)'
;MEPETMNDDDSSPLFELIPPDEMSPEQRAFRRNPESNLPLYRLLREPTDLNEFDWEKDDSILIWRDNQTILCLSIAMNMVHYRCRPFQEKSASFIFHGGNKHLFLLGWIYGKSDAAIAGMAAFFWSLKQSGGYIVSLRIGTVKDPHRECDNFDLCALEPDQLSHILDANPTRNYYVESGALSAEQSVILASRPYPLHLTLGASRLGRDNCFRFSDGGTAFLDALEKREFCFGQFATEFQMEKESVLPFSRANINRLFTLTNMFEKLVVEGLLDEENVMLPFSAPVNALSYHIHAKTFNGPTSILSTLWRKILTFDST
;
A
#
# COMPACT_ATOMS: atom_id res chain seq x y z
N MET A 1 -7.66 42.48 3.73
CA MET A 1 -7.43 41.39 2.76
C MET A 1 -8.81 40.89 2.39
N GLU A 2 -9.27 41.26 1.21
CA GLU A 2 -10.52 40.75 0.65
C GLU A 2 -10.27 39.31 0.18
N PRO A 3 -11.21 38.38 0.38
CA PRO A 3 -11.07 37.03 -0.14
C PRO A 3 -11.12 37.10 -1.66
N GLU A 4 -10.01 36.73 -2.31
CA GLU A 4 -9.99 36.51 -3.76
C GLU A 4 -11.08 35.48 -4.09
N THR A 5 -12.07 35.92 -4.85
CA THR A 5 -13.07 35.03 -5.45
C THR A 5 -12.33 34.10 -6.40
N MET A 6 -12.13 32.84 -5.98
CA MET A 6 -11.69 31.78 -6.88
C MET A 6 -12.69 31.71 -8.05
N ASN A 7 -12.21 32.03 -9.25
CA ASN A 7 -12.96 31.81 -10.49
C ASN A 7 -13.12 30.30 -10.67
N ASP A 8 -14.34 29.81 -10.45
CA ASP A 8 -14.76 28.41 -10.52
C ASP A 8 -14.84 27.85 -11.96
N ASP A 9 -14.06 28.40 -12.90
CA ASP A 9 -14.33 28.28 -14.34
C ASP A 9 -13.41 27.29 -15.10
N ASP A 10 -12.60 26.49 -14.41
CA ASP A 10 -11.87 25.39 -15.06
C ASP A 10 -12.69 24.09 -15.05
N SER A 11 -13.92 24.18 -15.58
CA SER A 11 -14.83 23.05 -15.76
C SER A 11 -14.50 22.21 -17.01
N SER A 12 -13.23 22.23 -17.44
CA SER A 12 -12.78 21.41 -18.56
C SER A 12 -13.00 19.93 -18.26
N PRO A 13 -13.63 19.16 -19.17
CA PRO A 13 -13.94 17.75 -18.92
C PRO A 13 -12.65 16.96 -18.66
N LEU A 14 -12.66 16.10 -17.65
CA LEU A 14 -11.50 15.28 -17.28
C LEU A 14 -11.27 14.13 -18.28
N PHE A 15 -12.37 13.56 -18.78
CA PHE A 15 -12.37 12.36 -19.61
C PHE A 15 -12.97 12.60 -20.99
N GLU A 16 -12.46 11.85 -21.95
CA GLU A 16 -13.10 11.62 -23.23
C GLU A 16 -13.23 10.13 -23.47
N LEU A 17 -14.45 9.69 -23.81
CA LEU A 17 -14.72 8.31 -24.17
C LEU A 17 -14.04 7.98 -25.50
N ILE A 18 -13.30 6.88 -25.55
CA ILE A 18 -12.74 6.34 -26.79
C ILE A 18 -13.82 5.46 -27.45
N PRO A 19 -14.38 5.85 -28.61
CA PRO A 19 -15.36 5.04 -29.30
C PRO A 19 -14.81 3.64 -29.64
N PRO A 20 -15.61 2.56 -29.52
CA PRO A 20 -15.15 1.20 -29.81
C PRO A 20 -14.54 1.01 -31.21
N ASP A 21 -15.03 1.75 -32.20
CA ASP A 21 -14.57 1.77 -33.58
C ASP A 21 -13.24 2.53 -33.77
N GLU A 22 -12.90 3.44 -32.86
CA GLU A 22 -11.63 4.17 -32.85
C GLU A 22 -10.54 3.46 -32.03
N MET A 23 -10.87 2.38 -31.32
CA MET A 23 -9.90 1.65 -30.50
C MET A 23 -8.82 0.97 -31.37
N SER A 24 -7.56 1.28 -31.06
CA SER A 24 -6.38 0.60 -31.60
C SER A 24 -6.43 -0.92 -31.35
N PRO A 25 -5.73 -1.73 -32.17
CA PRO A 25 -5.59 -3.17 -31.93
C PRO A 25 -5.09 -3.48 -30.52
N GLU A 26 -4.18 -2.67 -29.98
CA GLU A 26 -3.64 -2.82 -28.63
C GLU A 26 -4.72 -2.60 -27.58
N GLN A 27 -5.46 -1.48 -27.63
CA GLN A 27 -6.58 -1.20 -26.73
C GLN A 27 -7.64 -2.31 -26.76
N ARG A 28 -7.92 -2.85 -27.94
CA ARG A 28 -8.83 -4.00 -28.11
C ARG A 28 -8.25 -5.31 -27.56
N ALA A 29 -6.97 -5.57 -27.78
CA ALA A 29 -6.27 -6.75 -27.28
C ALA A 29 -6.16 -6.75 -25.76
N PHE A 30 -6.12 -5.55 -25.18
CA PHE A 30 -6.34 -5.37 -23.78
C PHE A 30 -7.79 -5.86 -23.46
N ARG A 31 -8.86 -5.39 -24.09
CA ARG A 31 -10.26 -5.80 -23.76
C ARG A 31 -10.61 -7.29 -24.09
N ARG A 32 -9.89 -8.29 -23.58
CA ARG A 32 -10.07 -9.72 -23.91
C ARG A 32 -11.37 -10.32 -23.41
N ASN A 33 -12.02 -9.69 -22.41
CA ASN A 33 -13.37 -10.08 -22.03
C ASN A 33 -14.38 -9.20 -22.78
N PRO A 34 -14.96 -9.65 -23.91
CA PRO A 34 -15.98 -8.91 -24.63
C PRO A 34 -17.25 -8.68 -23.81
N GLU A 35 -17.46 -9.45 -22.73
CA GLU A 35 -18.58 -9.23 -21.81
C GLU A 35 -18.32 -8.06 -20.84
N SER A 36 -17.07 -7.59 -20.72
CA SER A 36 -16.75 -6.37 -19.99
C SER A 36 -17.03 -5.14 -20.88
N ASN A 37 -18.27 -4.69 -20.86
CA ASN A 37 -18.71 -3.45 -21.51
C ASN A 37 -18.21 -2.18 -20.79
N LEU A 38 -17.07 -2.26 -20.09
CA LEU A 38 -16.50 -1.11 -19.40
C LEU A 38 -16.05 -0.05 -20.43
N PRO A 39 -16.49 1.21 -20.29
CA PRO A 39 -16.04 2.29 -21.15
C PRO A 39 -14.54 2.53 -20.96
N LEU A 40 -13.85 2.76 -22.08
CA LEU A 40 -12.44 3.12 -22.10
C LEU A 40 -12.32 4.61 -22.40
N TYR A 41 -11.66 5.34 -21.51
CA TYR A 41 -11.48 6.77 -21.58
C TYR A 41 -10.02 7.12 -21.85
N ARG A 42 -9.80 8.31 -22.39
CA ARG A 42 -8.52 9.04 -22.32
C ARG A 42 -8.67 10.25 -21.41
N LEU A 43 -7.59 10.62 -20.73
CA LEU A 43 -7.53 11.87 -19.98
C LEU A 43 -7.34 13.04 -20.94
N LEU A 44 -8.18 14.06 -20.83
CA LEU A 44 -8.05 15.31 -21.59
C LEU A 44 -7.05 16.27 -20.95
N ARG A 45 -6.82 16.12 -19.65
CA ARG A 45 -5.84 16.85 -18.85
C ARG A 45 -5.37 15.97 -17.69
N GLU A 46 -4.23 16.32 -17.10
CA GLU A 46 -3.75 15.61 -15.91
C GLU A 46 -4.54 16.05 -14.67
N PRO A 47 -5.24 15.14 -13.98
CA PRO A 47 -5.79 15.45 -12.67
C PRO A 47 -4.66 15.76 -11.69
N THR A 48 -4.95 16.63 -10.75
CA THR A 48 -4.07 17.00 -9.64
C THR A 48 -4.58 16.48 -8.29
N ASP A 49 -5.87 16.15 -8.22
CA ASP A 49 -6.56 15.64 -7.02
C ASP A 49 -7.46 14.44 -7.35
N LEU A 50 -7.54 13.47 -6.45
CA LEU A 50 -8.42 12.30 -6.56
C LEU A 50 -9.91 12.67 -6.53
N ASN A 51 -10.28 13.84 -6.02
CA ASN A 51 -11.66 14.32 -5.99
C ASN A 51 -12.13 14.94 -7.31
N GLU A 52 -11.24 15.09 -8.30
CA GLU A 52 -11.63 15.54 -9.65
C GLU A 52 -12.41 14.47 -10.44
N PHE A 53 -12.41 13.25 -9.93
CA PHE A 53 -13.10 12.11 -10.48
C PHE A 53 -14.51 12.02 -9.86
N ASP A 54 -15.53 11.89 -10.69
CA ASP A 54 -16.91 11.73 -10.24
C ASP A 54 -17.22 10.26 -9.88
N TRP A 55 -16.71 9.85 -8.73
CA TRP A 55 -16.86 8.48 -8.22
C TRP A 55 -18.34 8.09 -8.00
N GLU A 56 -19.27 9.03 -7.83
CA GLU A 56 -20.68 8.70 -7.63
C GLU A 56 -21.39 8.29 -8.93
N LYS A 57 -20.95 8.82 -10.08
CA LYS A 57 -21.51 8.48 -11.38
C LYS A 57 -20.82 7.31 -12.04
N ASP A 58 -19.51 7.18 -11.80
CA ASP A 58 -18.65 6.26 -12.52
C ASP A 58 -18.19 5.09 -11.62
N ASP A 59 -19.09 4.11 -11.43
CA ASP A 59 -18.84 2.91 -10.61
C ASP A 59 -17.55 2.16 -11.00
N SER A 60 -17.18 2.21 -12.29
CA SER A 60 -15.93 1.65 -12.81
C SER A 60 -15.50 2.32 -14.11
N ILE A 61 -14.22 2.65 -14.21
CA ILE A 61 -13.63 3.32 -15.38
C ILE A 61 -12.34 2.63 -15.81
N LEU A 62 -12.13 2.56 -17.12
CA LEU A 62 -10.85 2.20 -17.72
C LEU A 62 -10.24 3.46 -18.32
N ILE A 63 -8.99 3.77 -17.97
CA ILE A 63 -8.26 4.92 -18.49
C ILE A 63 -7.05 4.40 -19.27
N TRP A 64 -7.01 4.71 -20.56
CA TRP A 64 -5.86 4.48 -21.43
C TRP A 64 -4.87 5.64 -21.33
N ARG A 65 -3.57 5.32 -21.29
CA ARG A 65 -2.48 6.30 -21.35
C ARG A 65 -1.52 6.03 -22.50
N ASP A 66 -0.88 7.10 -22.97
CA ASP A 66 0.05 7.05 -24.11
C ASP A 66 1.30 6.19 -23.85
N ASN A 67 1.64 5.96 -22.58
CA ASN A 67 2.70 5.02 -22.18
C ASN A 67 2.28 3.53 -22.27
N GLN A 68 1.18 3.23 -22.97
CA GLN A 68 0.62 1.89 -23.16
C GLN A 68 0.26 1.19 -21.85
N THR A 69 -0.25 1.95 -20.89
CA THR A 69 -0.83 1.41 -19.66
C THR A 69 -2.33 1.63 -19.61
N ILE A 70 -3.00 0.76 -18.87
CA ILE A 70 -4.42 0.88 -18.55
C ILE A 70 -4.57 0.95 -17.05
N LEU A 71 -5.24 1.99 -16.58
CA LEU A 71 -5.71 2.09 -15.21
C LEU A 71 -7.18 1.68 -15.16
N CYS A 72 -7.47 0.61 -14.43
CA CYS A 72 -8.81 0.16 -14.12
C CYS A 72 -9.14 0.57 -12.69
N LEU A 73 -10.21 1.33 -12.51
CA LEU A 73 -10.67 1.82 -11.22
C LEU A 73 -12.10 1.36 -10.99
N SER A 74 -12.38 0.95 -9.75
CA SER A 74 -13.69 0.43 -9.37
C SER A 74 -13.98 0.74 -7.91
N ILE A 75 -15.22 1.11 -7.60
CA ILE A 75 -15.65 1.32 -6.22
C ILE A 75 -16.10 -0.02 -5.65
N ALA A 76 -15.47 -0.44 -4.56
CA ALA A 76 -15.60 -1.80 -4.02
C ALA A 76 -17.01 -2.19 -3.51
N MET A 77 -17.97 -1.26 -3.50
CA MET A 77 -19.34 -1.56 -3.05
C MET A 77 -20.01 -2.63 -3.94
N ASN A 78 -19.61 -2.71 -5.22
CA ASN A 78 -20.08 -3.73 -6.16
C ASN A 78 -19.00 -4.78 -6.42
N MET A 79 -18.90 -5.78 -5.53
CA MET A 79 -18.00 -6.95 -5.66
C MET A 79 -18.26 -7.83 -6.92
N VAL A 80 -19.15 -7.40 -7.82
CA VAL A 80 -19.40 -8.06 -9.12
C VAL A 80 -18.20 -7.88 -10.07
N HIS A 81 -17.39 -6.82 -9.90
CA HIS A 81 -16.29 -6.49 -10.81
C HIS A 81 -14.97 -7.22 -10.58
N TYR A 82 -14.85 -8.08 -9.56
CA TYR A 82 -13.71 -9.00 -9.43
C TYR A 82 -13.58 -9.94 -10.65
N ARG A 83 -14.65 -10.11 -11.44
CA ARG A 83 -14.64 -10.89 -12.68
C ARG A 83 -14.04 -10.15 -13.88
N CYS A 84 -13.83 -8.84 -13.76
CA CYS A 84 -13.26 -8.00 -14.81
C CYS A 84 -11.78 -7.76 -14.52
N ARG A 85 -10.95 -8.82 -14.51
CA ARG A 85 -9.54 -8.68 -14.93
C ARG A 85 -9.50 -9.01 -16.43
N PRO A 86 -9.66 -8.01 -17.33
CA PRO A 86 -9.70 -8.26 -18.77
C PRO A 86 -8.35 -8.73 -19.32
N PHE A 87 -7.28 -8.60 -18.53
CA PHE A 87 -5.91 -8.70 -19.02
C PHE A 87 -5.12 -9.76 -18.25
N GLN A 88 -4.33 -10.56 -18.97
CA GLN A 88 -3.36 -11.53 -18.42
C GLN A 88 -1.94 -10.94 -18.40
N GLU A 89 -1.81 -9.62 -18.51
CA GLU A 89 -0.51 -8.94 -18.49
C GLU A 89 -0.03 -8.67 -17.07
N LYS A 90 1.20 -8.15 -16.97
CA LYS A 90 1.74 -7.64 -15.72
C LYS A 90 0.81 -6.58 -15.15
N SER A 91 0.63 -6.61 -13.83
CA SER A 91 -0.22 -5.64 -13.17
C SER A 91 0.21 -5.31 -11.75
N ALA A 92 -0.03 -4.06 -11.36
CA ALA A 92 -0.01 -3.61 -9.98
C ALA A 92 -1.46 -3.41 -9.52
N SER A 93 -1.81 -3.92 -8.35
CA SER A 93 -3.09 -3.57 -7.72
C SER A 93 -2.89 -2.72 -6.47
N PHE A 94 -3.91 -1.95 -6.16
CA PHE A 94 -3.92 -1.09 -4.99
C PHE A 94 -5.35 -0.81 -4.52
N ILE A 95 -5.45 -0.31 -3.29
CA ILE A 95 -6.69 0.13 -2.67
C ILE A 95 -6.46 1.49 -2.00
N PHE A 96 -7.29 2.47 -2.31
CA PHE A 96 -7.43 3.64 -1.45
C PHE A 96 -8.58 3.43 -0.47
N HIS A 97 -8.30 3.57 0.82
CA HIS A 97 -9.32 3.46 1.85
C HIS A 97 -9.81 4.83 2.29
N GLY A 98 -11.11 5.05 2.15
CA GLY A 98 -11.78 6.23 2.67
C GLY A 98 -11.88 6.26 4.21
N GLY A 99 -11.65 7.41 4.85
CA GLY A 99 -11.96 7.70 6.25
C GLY A 99 -13.46 7.70 6.55
N ASN A 100 -14.30 8.03 5.55
CA ASN A 100 -15.71 7.67 5.59
C ASN A 100 -15.85 6.20 5.19
N LYS A 101 -16.32 5.37 6.13
CA LYS A 101 -16.26 3.89 6.17
C LYS A 101 -16.83 3.11 4.96
N HIS A 102 -17.21 3.76 3.86
CA HIS A 102 -17.95 3.14 2.77
C HIS A 102 -17.30 3.29 1.39
N LEU A 103 -16.30 4.17 1.20
CA LEU A 103 -15.64 4.30 -0.10
C LEU A 103 -14.27 3.63 -0.09
N PHE A 104 -14.14 2.54 -0.84
CA PHE A 104 -12.86 1.93 -1.17
C PHE A 104 -12.71 2.00 -2.69
N LEU A 105 -11.66 2.67 -3.14
CA LEU A 105 -11.30 2.69 -4.56
C LEU A 105 -10.29 1.58 -4.81
N LEU A 106 -10.74 0.54 -5.51
CA LEU A 106 -9.89 -0.54 -5.99
C LEU A 106 -9.30 -0.13 -7.32
N GLY A 107 -8.00 -0.37 -7.49
CA GLY A 107 -7.29 -0.02 -8.70
C GLY A 107 -6.40 -1.15 -9.19
N TRP A 108 -6.32 -1.27 -10.51
CA TRP A 108 -5.33 -2.09 -11.21
C TRP A 108 -4.67 -1.28 -12.32
N ILE A 109 -3.35 -1.37 -12.41
CA ILE A 109 -2.56 -0.80 -13.49
C ILE A 109 -2.00 -1.95 -14.29
N TYR A 110 -2.35 -2.01 -15.56
CA TYR A 110 -1.85 -3.00 -16.51
C TYR A 110 -0.86 -2.35 -17.46
N GLY A 111 0.17 -3.09 -17.86
CA GLY A 111 1.13 -2.63 -18.85
C GLY A 111 2.11 -3.71 -19.26
N LYS A 112 2.88 -3.42 -20.32
CA LYS A 112 3.84 -4.36 -20.92
C LYS A 112 5.16 -4.46 -20.16
N SER A 113 5.51 -3.46 -19.35
CA SER A 113 6.77 -3.39 -18.60
C SER A 113 6.55 -2.85 -17.19
N ASP A 114 7.42 -3.24 -16.26
CA ASP A 114 7.32 -2.78 -14.87
C ASP A 114 7.55 -1.27 -14.77
N ALA A 115 8.45 -0.71 -15.59
CA ALA A 115 8.70 0.73 -15.65
C ALA A 115 7.47 1.54 -16.09
N ALA A 116 6.69 1.04 -17.06
CA ALA A 116 5.47 1.71 -17.49
C ALA A 116 4.40 1.68 -16.40
N ILE A 117 4.24 0.52 -15.74
CA ILE A 117 3.33 0.34 -14.60
C ILE A 117 3.75 1.24 -13.43
N ALA A 118 5.04 1.27 -13.10
CA ALA A 118 5.63 2.10 -12.05
C ALA A 118 5.42 3.60 -12.32
N GLY A 119 5.61 4.05 -13.55
CA GLY A 119 5.35 5.44 -13.94
C GLY A 119 3.88 5.84 -13.76
N MET A 120 2.95 4.97 -14.17
CA MET A 120 1.52 5.19 -13.97
C MET A 120 1.13 5.14 -12.48
N ALA A 121 1.71 4.20 -11.72
CA ALA A 121 1.50 4.07 -10.29
C ALA A 121 2.00 5.32 -9.56
N ALA A 122 3.20 5.78 -9.86
CA ALA A 122 3.77 7.00 -9.30
C ALA A 122 2.90 8.23 -9.59
N PHE A 123 2.43 8.38 -10.82
CA PHE A 123 1.49 9.44 -11.18
C PHE A 123 0.20 9.37 -10.33
N PHE A 124 -0.48 8.22 -10.36
CA PHE A 124 -1.81 8.11 -9.75
C PHE A 124 -1.75 8.10 -8.21
N TRP A 125 -0.75 7.45 -7.62
CA TRP A 125 -0.56 7.40 -6.17
C TRP A 125 -0.09 8.75 -5.60
N SER A 126 0.45 9.64 -6.42
CA SER A 126 0.86 11.00 -6.00
C SER A 126 -0.24 12.04 -6.15
N LEU A 127 -1.41 11.68 -6.71
CA LEU A 127 -2.54 12.60 -6.75
C LEU A 127 -2.87 13.10 -5.33
N LYS A 128 -3.10 14.42 -5.23
CA LYS A 128 -3.49 15.06 -3.98
C LYS A 128 -4.87 14.56 -3.59
N GLN A 129 -5.20 14.85 -2.35
CA GLN A 129 -6.44 14.41 -1.79
C GLN A 129 -6.96 15.48 -0.85
N SER A 130 -7.87 16.29 -1.36
CA SER A 130 -8.59 17.27 -0.57
C SER A 130 -9.65 16.61 0.32
N GLY A 131 -9.97 17.23 1.45
CA GLY A 131 -11.11 16.82 2.29
C GLY A 131 -10.88 15.68 3.29
N GLY A 132 -9.66 15.17 3.46
CA GLY A 132 -9.35 14.17 4.50
C GLY A 132 -10.06 12.81 4.34
N TYR A 133 -10.66 12.57 3.16
CA TYR A 133 -11.54 11.44 2.95
C TYR A 133 -10.87 10.12 2.68
N ILE A 134 -9.61 10.05 2.24
CA ILE A 134 -8.81 8.83 2.07
C ILE A 134 -7.68 8.84 3.11
N VAL A 135 -7.56 7.74 3.83
CA VAL A 135 -6.68 7.62 5.00
C VAL A 135 -5.50 6.73 4.68
N SER A 136 -5.65 5.80 3.73
CA SER A 136 -4.56 4.90 3.37
C SER A 136 -4.50 4.53 1.90
N LEU A 137 -3.27 4.24 1.46
CA LEU A 137 -2.96 3.54 0.21
C LEU A 137 -2.40 2.17 0.56
N ARG A 138 -3.10 1.13 0.13
CA ARG A 138 -2.67 -0.26 0.20
C ARG A 138 -2.17 -0.69 -1.16
N ILE A 139 -0.93 -1.15 -1.23
CA ILE A 139 -0.25 -1.59 -2.44
C ILE A 139 -0.07 -3.10 -2.36
N GLY A 140 -0.48 -3.78 -3.43
CA GLY A 140 -0.43 -5.23 -3.51
C GLY A 140 -1.80 -5.89 -3.36
N THR A 141 -1.75 -7.21 -3.24
CA THR A 141 -2.81 -8.08 -3.76
C THR A 141 -4.20 -7.86 -3.16
N VAL A 142 -5.09 -7.29 -3.98
CA VAL A 142 -6.53 -7.43 -3.80
C VAL A 142 -6.88 -8.92 -3.89
N LYS A 143 -7.44 -9.48 -2.81
CA LYS A 143 -7.79 -10.92 -2.71
C LYS A 143 -8.66 -11.37 -3.88
N ASP A 144 -8.07 -12.04 -4.86
CA ASP A 144 -8.79 -12.89 -5.80
C ASP A 144 -8.45 -14.35 -5.48
N PRO A 145 -9.34 -15.10 -4.83
CA PRO A 145 -9.08 -16.49 -4.45
C PRO A 145 -8.94 -17.43 -5.65
N HIS A 146 -9.22 -16.96 -6.87
CA HIS A 146 -9.24 -17.78 -8.07
C HIS A 146 -8.06 -17.57 -9.01
N ARG A 147 -7.12 -16.64 -8.74
CA ARG A 147 -6.03 -16.32 -9.67
C ARG A 147 -4.71 -15.99 -9.00
N GLU A 148 -3.63 -16.32 -9.70
CA GLU A 148 -2.25 -15.98 -9.32
C GLU A 148 -2.13 -14.46 -9.15
N CYS A 149 -1.47 -14.08 -8.06
CA CYS A 149 -1.39 -12.73 -7.54
C CYS A 149 -0.77 -11.72 -8.52
N ASP A 150 -0.95 -10.43 -8.23
CA ASP A 150 -0.21 -9.36 -8.90
C ASP A 150 1.29 -9.64 -8.84
N ASN A 151 1.96 -9.52 -9.99
CA ASN A 151 3.39 -9.79 -10.14
C ASN A 151 4.23 -8.51 -10.18
N PHE A 152 3.64 -7.37 -9.80
CA PHE A 152 4.37 -6.11 -9.69
C PHE A 152 5.32 -6.15 -8.50
N ASP A 153 6.60 -5.99 -8.78
CA ASP A 153 7.63 -5.79 -7.75
C ASP A 153 7.74 -4.30 -7.43
N LEU A 154 7.63 -3.94 -6.15
CA LEU A 154 7.78 -2.54 -5.72
C LEU A 154 9.19 -2.00 -6.00
N CYS A 155 10.19 -2.87 -6.17
CA CYS A 155 11.52 -2.51 -6.69
C CYS A 155 11.47 -1.83 -8.07
N ALA A 156 10.37 -1.96 -8.82
CA ALA A 156 10.21 -1.32 -10.12
C ALA A 156 9.99 0.20 -10.04
N LEU A 157 9.63 0.74 -8.87
CA LEU A 157 9.59 2.18 -8.66
C LEU A 157 11.01 2.74 -8.59
N GLU A 158 11.28 3.76 -9.38
CA GLU A 158 12.52 4.52 -9.23
C GLU A 158 12.54 5.26 -7.87
N PRO A 159 13.73 5.51 -7.30
CA PRO A 159 13.92 6.32 -6.10
C PRO A 159 13.09 7.63 -6.05
N ASP A 160 13.12 8.38 -7.16
CA ASP A 160 12.41 9.65 -7.27
C ASP A 160 10.89 9.46 -7.32
N GLN A 161 10.41 8.38 -7.94
CA GLN A 161 8.99 8.03 -7.98
C GLN A 161 8.46 7.70 -6.58
N LEU A 162 9.19 6.87 -5.83
CA LEU A 162 8.83 6.55 -4.46
C LEU A 162 8.84 7.78 -3.56
N SER A 163 9.87 8.63 -3.68
CA SER A 163 9.92 9.90 -2.95
C SER A 163 8.72 10.78 -3.27
N HIS A 164 8.37 10.92 -4.55
CA HIS A 164 7.22 11.71 -4.99
C HIS A 164 5.90 11.22 -4.41
N ILE A 165 5.67 9.89 -4.40
CA ILE A 165 4.47 9.27 -3.82
C ILE A 165 4.33 9.60 -2.32
N LEU A 166 5.45 9.57 -1.59
CA LEU A 166 5.48 9.85 -0.16
C LEU A 166 5.31 11.35 0.12
N ASP A 167 6.00 12.20 -0.64
CA ASP A 167 6.06 13.65 -0.43
C ASP A 167 4.74 14.32 -0.83
N ALA A 168 3.98 13.75 -1.78
CA ALA A 168 2.70 14.28 -2.21
C ALA A 168 1.60 14.20 -1.14
N ASN A 169 1.65 13.19 -0.27
CA ASN A 169 0.63 12.93 0.74
C ASN A 169 1.24 12.47 2.08
N PRO A 170 1.97 13.36 2.80
CA PRO A 170 2.81 12.97 3.93
C PRO A 170 2.04 12.41 5.14
N THR A 171 0.74 12.69 5.25
CA THR A 171 -0.12 12.19 6.34
C THR A 171 -0.82 10.87 6.01
N ARG A 172 -0.60 10.31 4.82
CA ARG A 172 -1.27 9.10 4.36
C ARG A 172 -0.67 7.87 5.04
N ASN A 173 -1.51 6.90 5.38
CA ASN A 173 -1.04 5.58 5.81
C ASN A 173 -0.68 4.73 4.59
N TYR A 174 0.51 4.15 4.59
CA TYR A 174 0.98 3.27 3.52
C TYR A 174 0.99 1.83 4.00
N TYR A 175 0.37 0.95 3.23
CA TYR A 175 0.32 -0.48 3.53
C TYR A 175 0.90 -1.25 2.34
N VAL A 176 1.99 -1.97 2.52
CA VAL A 176 2.66 -2.70 1.45
C VAL A 176 2.61 -4.19 1.75
N GLU A 177 1.91 -4.97 0.92
CA GLU A 177 1.66 -6.40 1.16
C GLU A 177 2.69 -7.35 0.55
N SER A 178 3.28 -6.91 -0.56
CA SER A 178 4.00 -7.77 -1.47
C SER A 178 5.09 -7.00 -2.19
N GLY A 179 6.07 -7.74 -2.71
CA GLY A 179 7.20 -7.21 -3.45
C GLY A 179 8.45 -7.09 -2.59
N ALA A 180 9.53 -6.61 -3.20
CA ALA A 180 10.75 -6.30 -2.52
C ALA A 180 10.99 -4.79 -2.50
N LEU A 181 11.78 -4.32 -1.53
CA LEU A 181 12.40 -3.01 -1.58
C LEU A 181 13.90 -3.13 -1.70
N SER A 182 14.47 -2.36 -2.62
CA SER A 182 15.91 -2.17 -2.72
C SER A 182 16.44 -1.43 -1.49
N ALA A 183 17.76 -1.52 -1.26
CA ALA A 183 18.40 -0.77 -0.18
C ALA A 183 18.18 0.74 -0.33
N GLU A 184 18.25 1.27 -1.55
CA GLU A 184 18.04 2.69 -1.84
C GLU A 184 16.62 3.16 -1.55
N GLN A 185 15.61 2.40 -2.00
CA GLN A 185 14.20 2.68 -1.69
C GLN A 185 13.92 2.59 -0.19
N SER A 186 14.57 1.67 0.51
CA SER A 186 14.48 1.52 1.95
C SER A 186 15.02 2.74 2.69
N VAL A 187 16.14 3.31 2.22
CA VAL A 187 16.67 4.57 2.74
C VAL A 187 15.67 5.70 2.53
N ILE A 188 15.05 5.80 1.34
CA ILE A 188 14.06 6.84 1.03
C ILE A 188 12.88 6.80 1.99
N LEU A 189 12.32 5.62 2.24
CA LEU A 189 11.24 5.44 3.21
C LEU A 189 11.68 5.81 4.62
N ALA A 190 12.84 5.32 5.08
CA ALA A 190 13.33 5.57 6.43
C ALA A 190 13.75 7.02 6.67
N SER A 191 14.18 7.76 5.65
CA SER A 191 14.80 9.09 5.80
C SER A 191 13.88 10.28 5.54
N ARG A 192 12.61 10.06 5.17
CA ARG A 192 11.66 11.18 5.00
C ARG A 192 11.64 12.07 6.25
N PRO A 193 11.67 13.41 6.11
CA PRO A 193 11.83 14.34 7.24
C PRO A 193 10.57 14.51 8.10
N TYR A 194 9.47 13.87 7.71
CA TYR A 194 8.19 13.87 8.42
C TYR A 194 7.88 12.47 8.98
N PRO A 195 7.00 12.36 9.98
CA PRO A 195 6.49 11.08 10.44
C PRO A 195 5.72 10.35 9.33
N LEU A 196 5.96 9.05 9.19
CA LEU A 196 5.27 8.15 8.29
C LEU A 196 4.46 7.14 9.09
N HIS A 197 3.33 6.72 8.51
CA HIS A 197 2.53 5.61 9.00
C HIS A 197 2.65 4.46 8.00
N LEU A 198 3.56 3.53 8.29
CA LEU A 198 3.91 2.44 7.39
C LEU A 198 3.54 1.10 8.00
N THR A 199 2.82 0.28 7.23
CA THR A 199 2.60 -1.14 7.52
C THR A 199 3.22 -2.00 6.43
N LEU A 200 4.08 -2.93 6.84
CA LEU A 200 4.68 -3.93 5.98
C LEU A 200 4.04 -5.28 6.29
N GLY A 201 3.23 -5.76 5.37
CA GLY A 201 2.34 -6.91 5.58
C GLY A 201 2.82 -8.18 4.90
N ALA A 202 2.36 -9.32 5.42
CA ALA A 202 2.42 -10.58 4.69
C ALA A 202 1.22 -10.68 3.74
N SER A 203 1.47 -10.97 2.47
CA SER A 203 0.40 -11.30 1.52
C SER A 203 -0.43 -12.46 2.06
N ARG A 204 -1.75 -12.26 2.19
CA ARG A 204 -2.68 -13.29 2.69
C ARG A 204 -2.91 -14.46 1.73
N LEU A 205 -2.21 -14.49 0.59
CA LEU A 205 -2.51 -15.39 -0.54
C LEU A 205 -1.49 -16.53 -0.76
N GLY A 206 -0.45 -16.67 0.06
CA GLY A 206 0.48 -17.80 -0.05
C GLY A 206 1.96 -17.41 -0.10
N ARG A 207 2.82 -18.43 0.00
CA ARG A 207 4.20 -18.38 0.52
C ARG A 207 5.17 -17.42 -0.17
N ASP A 208 4.97 -17.14 -1.46
CA ASP A 208 6.07 -16.63 -2.29
C ASP A 208 6.04 -15.12 -2.56
N ASN A 209 4.97 -14.43 -2.15
CA ASN A 209 4.75 -13.01 -2.50
C ASN A 209 4.64 -12.08 -1.28
N CYS A 210 5.19 -12.45 -0.13
CA CYS A 210 5.25 -11.53 1.01
C CYS A 210 6.24 -10.39 0.76
N PHE A 211 5.98 -9.25 1.41
CA PHE A 211 6.92 -8.14 1.41
C PHE A 211 8.29 -8.55 1.99
N ARG A 212 9.38 -8.06 1.39
CA ARG A 212 10.75 -8.25 1.91
C ARG A 212 11.68 -7.07 1.62
N PHE A 213 12.66 -6.85 2.50
CA PHE A 213 13.80 -6.02 2.18
C PHE A 213 14.87 -6.84 1.47
N SER A 214 15.38 -6.36 0.33
CA SER A 214 16.41 -7.08 -0.45
C SER A 214 17.72 -7.30 0.32
N ASP A 215 18.01 -6.45 1.30
CA ASP A 215 19.19 -6.50 2.17
C ASP A 215 18.87 -6.95 3.61
N GLY A 216 17.69 -7.58 3.80
CA GLY A 216 17.20 -8.00 5.11
C GLY A 216 16.88 -6.84 6.06
N GLY A 217 16.72 -5.62 5.54
CA GLY A 217 16.29 -4.42 6.27
C GLY A 217 17.44 -3.60 6.86
N THR A 218 18.67 -3.84 6.41
CA THR A 218 19.87 -3.19 6.96
C THR A 218 19.87 -1.70 6.66
N ALA A 219 19.68 -1.32 5.39
CA ALA A 219 19.65 0.08 4.96
C ALA A 219 18.48 0.86 5.57
N PHE A 220 17.33 0.20 5.75
CA PHE A 220 16.17 0.79 6.43
C PHE A 220 16.53 1.17 7.88
N LEU A 221 17.08 0.24 8.66
CA LEU A 221 17.42 0.50 10.07
C LEU A 221 18.60 1.46 10.21
N ASP A 222 19.62 1.38 9.34
CA ASP A 222 20.74 2.33 9.31
C ASP A 222 20.28 3.77 9.06
N ALA A 223 19.28 3.95 8.20
CA ALA A 223 18.70 5.25 7.93
C ALA A 223 17.81 5.72 9.09
N LEU A 224 17.03 4.83 9.71
CA LEU A 224 16.25 5.17 10.90
C LEU A 224 17.13 5.65 12.05
N GLU A 225 18.23 4.96 12.36
CA GLU A 225 19.15 5.34 13.45
C GLU A 225 19.76 6.73 13.29
N LYS A 226 19.84 7.22 12.06
CA LYS A 226 20.38 8.56 11.74
C LYS A 226 19.31 9.66 11.81
N ARG A 227 18.02 9.33 12.01
CA ARG A 227 16.97 10.33 12.11
C ARG A 227 17.10 11.10 13.42
N GLU A 228 16.86 12.40 13.34
CA GLU A 228 16.72 13.28 14.51
C GLU A 228 15.29 13.26 15.08
N PHE A 229 14.30 12.95 14.25
CA PHE A 229 12.88 12.93 14.59
C PHE A 229 12.30 11.52 14.51
N CYS A 230 11.25 11.26 15.30
CA CYS A 230 10.56 9.97 15.28
C CYS A 230 10.05 9.61 13.87
N PHE A 231 10.04 8.32 13.56
CA PHE A 231 9.50 7.77 12.33
C PHE A 231 7.97 7.86 12.28
N GLY A 232 7.28 7.94 13.41
CA GLY A 232 5.82 7.88 13.49
C GLY A 232 5.34 6.48 13.83
N GLN A 233 4.45 5.92 13.01
CA GLN A 233 3.88 4.59 13.23
C GLN A 233 4.52 3.57 12.28
N PHE A 234 5.05 2.50 12.85
CA PHE A 234 5.56 1.36 12.10
C PHE A 234 4.81 0.09 12.48
N ALA A 235 4.37 -0.65 11.48
CA ALA A 235 3.66 -1.91 11.65
C ALA A 235 4.29 -2.99 10.77
N THR A 236 4.41 -4.20 11.31
CA THR A 236 4.93 -5.36 10.58
C THR A 236 4.08 -6.59 10.86
N GLU A 237 3.60 -7.24 9.80
CA GLU A 237 2.84 -8.48 9.88
C GLU A 237 3.73 -9.65 9.44
N PHE A 238 4.09 -10.51 10.40
CA PHE A 238 4.98 -11.66 10.22
C PHE A 238 4.25 -12.98 9.98
N GLN A 239 2.92 -13.00 10.06
CA GLN A 239 2.17 -14.25 10.05
C GLN A 239 1.82 -14.75 8.65
N MET A 240 2.22 -15.99 8.38
CA MET A 240 1.58 -16.86 7.40
C MET A 240 1.24 -18.19 8.08
N GLU A 241 0.17 -18.87 7.64
CA GLU A 241 -0.39 -20.05 8.32
C GLU A 241 0.59 -21.22 8.49
N LYS A 242 1.71 -21.26 7.76
CA LYS A 242 2.61 -22.42 7.71
C LYS A 242 4.11 -22.11 7.89
N GLU A 243 4.58 -20.90 7.63
CA GLU A 243 6.00 -20.50 7.73
C GLU A 243 6.11 -19.00 8.04
N SER A 244 7.13 -18.56 8.79
CA SER A 244 7.36 -17.12 9.01
C SER A 244 8.19 -16.54 7.88
N VAL A 245 7.57 -15.76 6.99
CA VAL A 245 8.32 -14.90 6.05
C VAL A 245 8.56 -13.58 6.76
N LEU A 246 9.79 -13.38 7.21
CA LEU A 246 10.18 -12.18 7.93
C LEU A 246 10.70 -11.14 6.94
N PRO A 247 10.17 -9.90 6.92
CA PRO A 247 10.71 -8.84 6.09
C PRO A 247 12.15 -8.46 6.49
N PHE A 248 12.50 -8.68 7.75
CA PHE A 248 13.83 -8.41 8.32
C PHE A 248 14.61 -9.70 8.56
N SER A 249 15.95 -9.60 8.48
CA SER A 249 16.83 -10.64 9.01
C SER A 249 16.69 -10.75 10.53
N ARG A 250 17.02 -11.91 11.12
CA ARG A 250 16.96 -12.11 12.59
C ARG A 250 17.74 -11.05 13.37
N ALA A 251 18.95 -10.71 12.90
CA ALA A 251 19.76 -9.67 13.51
C ALA A 251 19.07 -8.30 13.48
N ASN A 252 18.41 -7.97 12.37
CA ASN A 252 17.71 -6.71 12.19
C ASN A 252 16.38 -6.66 12.96
N ILE A 253 15.71 -7.78 13.21
CA ILE A 253 14.55 -7.84 14.12
C ILE A 253 14.96 -7.45 15.54
N ASN A 254 16.06 -8.02 16.04
CA ASN A 254 16.59 -7.66 17.36
C ASN A 254 16.91 -6.16 17.41
N ARG A 255 17.59 -5.66 16.39
CA ARG A 255 17.95 -4.24 16.27
C ARG A 255 16.74 -3.33 16.24
N LEU A 256 15.68 -3.67 15.50
CA LEU A 256 14.42 -2.92 15.43
C LEU A 256 13.85 -2.64 16.83
N PHE A 257 13.85 -3.64 17.72
CA PHE A 257 13.33 -3.50 19.09
C PHE A 257 14.28 -2.78 20.05
N THR A 258 15.50 -2.45 19.63
CA THR A 258 16.45 -1.65 20.43
C THR A 258 16.49 -0.17 20.06
N LEU A 259 15.81 0.23 18.97
CA LEU A 259 15.80 1.61 18.50
C LEU A 259 15.08 2.54 19.48
N THR A 260 15.84 3.40 20.16
CA THR A 260 15.34 4.30 21.22
C THR A 260 14.64 5.52 20.64
N ASN A 261 13.41 5.79 21.11
CA ASN A 261 12.59 6.95 20.72
C ASN A 261 12.30 7.06 19.21
N MET A 262 12.44 5.95 18.46
CA MET A 262 12.29 5.99 17.01
C MET A 262 10.82 5.90 16.57
N PHE A 263 9.99 5.16 17.30
CA PHE A 263 8.59 4.94 16.94
C PHE A 263 7.67 5.56 17.97
N GLU A 264 6.66 6.28 17.51
CA GLU A 264 5.52 6.67 18.33
C GLU A 264 4.68 5.44 18.67
N LYS A 265 4.35 4.66 17.64
CA LYS A 265 3.62 3.41 17.76
C LYS A 265 4.30 2.31 16.96
N LEU A 266 4.57 1.19 17.63
CA LEU A 266 5.06 -0.02 17.02
C LEU A 266 3.95 -1.08 17.04
N VAL A 267 3.59 -1.61 15.87
CA VAL A 267 2.65 -2.72 15.73
C VAL A 267 3.41 -3.95 15.25
N VAL A 268 3.28 -5.03 16.00
CA VAL A 268 3.89 -6.32 15.67
C VAL A 268 2.78 -7.34 15.60
N GLU A 269 2.66 -8.04 14.47
CA GLU A 269 1.71 -9.13 14.34
C GLU A 269 2.45 -10.40 13.93
N GLY A 270 2.17 -11.52 14.60
CA GLY A 270 2.57 -12.82 14.06
C GLY A 270 4.04 -13.22 14.24
N LEU A 271 4.75 -12.63 15.19
CA LEU A 271 6.12 -13.07 15.50
C LEU A 271 6.07 -14.47 16.13
N LEU A 272 6.38 -15.50 15.34
CA LEU A 272 6.27 -16.93 15.74
C LEU A 272 7.53 -17.52 16.37
N ASP A 273 8.63 -16.79 16.35
CA ASP A 273 9.91 -17.26 16.87
C ASP A 273 9.91 -17.23 18.41
N GLU A 274 9.97 -18.40 19.05
CA GLU A 274 9.93 -18.57 20.50
C GLU A 274 11.04 -17.77 21.21
N GLU A 275 12.21 -17.63 20.58
CA GLU A 275 13.33 -16.85 21.15
C GLU A 275 13.03 -15.35 21.15
N ASN A 276 12.23 -14.89 20.19
CA ASN A 276 11.99 -13.47 19.91
C ASN A 276 10.61 -12.98 20.36
N VAL A 277 9.71 -13.89 20.78
CA VAL A 277 8.33 -13.58 21.18
C VAL A 277 8.24 -12.52 22.29
N MET A 278 9.26 -12.41 23.15
CA MET A 278 9.27 -11.43 24.25
C MET A 278 9.94 -10.11 23.88
N LEU A 279 10.65 -10.02 22.75
CA LEU A 279 11.40 -8.82 22.36
C LEU A 279 10.54 -7.57 22.20
N PRO A 280 9.33 -7.63 21.59
CA PRO A 280 8.52 -6.43 21.44
C PRO A 280 8.24 -5.70 22.76
N PHE A 281 8.12 -6.41 23.88
CA PHE A 281 7.89 -5.82 25.21
C PHE A 281 9.06 -5.01 25.78
N SER A 282 10.26 -5.23 25.23
CA SER A 282 11.48 -4.49 25.58
C SER A 282 11.67 -3.24 24.71
N ALA A 283 10.83 -3.05 23.68
CA ALA A 283 10.97 -1.94 22.76
C ALA A 283 10.76 -0.59 23.48
N PRO A 284 11.66 0.38 23.32
CA PRO A 284 11.56 1.70 23.92
C PRO A 284 10.63 2.60 23.09
N VAL A 285 9.34 2.25 23.07
CA VAL A 285 8.28 2.93 22.30
C VAL A 285 7.18 3.43 23.23
N ASN A 286 6.48 4.48 22.80
CA ASN A 286 5.35 5.04 23.58
C ASN A 286 4.13 4.13 23.55
N ALA A 287 3.83 3.55 22.40
CA ALA A 287 2.73 2.61 22.22
C ALA A 287 3.20 1.33 21.50
N LEU A 288 2.87 0.18 22.08
CA LEU A 288 3.09 -1.14 21.49
C LEU A 288 1.74 -1.83 21.29
N SER A 289 1.45 -2.24 20.05
CA SER A 289 0.36 -3.17 19.74
C SER A 289 0.97 -4.49 19.30
N TYR A 290 0.76 -5.56 20.06
CA TYR A 290 1.40 -6.84 19.77
C TYR A 290 0.38 -7.97 19.78
N HIS A 291 0.22 -8.63 18.63
CA HIS A 291 -0.62 -9.82 18.48
C HIS A 291 0.21 -11.10 18.58
N ILE A 292 -0.04 -11.89 19.62
CA ILE A 292 0.67 -13.15 19.94
C ILE A 292 -0.32 -14.31 19.89
N HIS A 293 0.07 -15.40 19.24
CA HIS A 293 -0.70 -16.64 19.30
C HIS A 293 -0.53 -17.31 20.65
N ALA A 294 -1.62 -17.71 21.31
CA ALA A 294 -1.54 -18.42 22.58
C ALA A 294 -0.65 -19.69 22.54
N LYS A 295 -0.53 -20.32 21.36
CA LYS A 295 0.30 -21.51 21.13
C LYS A 295 1.81 -21.24 21.22
N THR A 296 2.27 -20.00 21.03
CA THR A 296 3.69 -19.66 21.19
C THR A 296 4.06 -19.45 22.67
N PHE A 297 3.07 -19.34 23.56
CA PHE A 297 3.25 -19.33 25.01
C PHE A 297 3.31 -20.76 25.57
N ASN A 298 4.46 -21.43 25.43
CA ASN A 298 4.77 -22.67 26.18
C ASN A 298 5.47 -22.40 27.53
N GLY A 299 5.52 -21.13 27.97
CA GLY A 299 6.17 -20.72 29.22
C GLY A 299 5.35 -21.01 30.48
N PRO A 300 6.01 -21.14 31.66
CA PRO A 300 5.31 -21.29 32.94
C PRO A 300 4.36 -20.11 33.18
N THR A 301 3.17 -20.40 33.70
CA THR A 301 2.03 -19.49 33.91
C THR A 301 2.33 -18.20 34.67
N SER A 302 3.51 -18.06 35.29
CA SER A 302 3.93 -16.88 36.07
C SER A 302 4.19 -15.63 35.23
N ILE A 303 4.60 -15.74 33.96
CA ILE A 303 4.94 -14.59 33.08
C ILE A 303 3.68 -13.79 32.70
N LEU A 304 2.53 -14.45 32.60
CA LEU A 304 1.24 -13.81 32.26
C LEU A 304 0.88 -12.68 33.24
N SER A 305 1.24 -12.81 34.53
CA SER A 305 0.91 -11.81 35.56
C SER A 305 1.61 -10.45 35.37
N THR A 306 2.80 -10.43 34.76
CA THR A 306 3.58 -9.19 34.54
C THR A 306 3.14 -8.46 33.27
N LEU A 307 2.61 -9.21 32.29
CA LEU A 307 2.14 -8.69 31.00
C LEU A 307 0.89 -7.80 31.10
N TRP A 308 0.01 -8.06 32.07
CA TRP A 308 -1.25 -7.32 32.22
C TRP A 308 -1.10 -5.82 32.51
N ARG A 309 0.08 -5.33 32.92
CA ARG A 309 0.28 -3.90 33.21
C ARG A 309 0.64 -3.03 31.99
N LYS A 310 1.05 -3.61 30.86
CA LYS A 310 1.44 -2.85 29.66
C LYS A 310 0.47 -3.02 28.47
N ILE A 311 -0.51 -3.91 28.55
CA ILE A 311 -1.47 -4.19 27.46
C ILE A 311 -2.81 -3.53 27.80
N LEU A 312 -3.09 -2.38 27.19
CA LEU A 312 -4.41 -1.74 27.20
C LEU A 312 -4.87 -1.50 25.76
N THR A 313 -5.26 -2.59 25.09
CA THR A 313 -6.38 -2.68 24.14
C THR A 313 -6.52 -4.14 23.76
N PHE A 314 -7.41 -4.87 24.44
CA PHE A 314 -7.93 -6.13 23.95
C PHE A 314 -9.06 -5.78 22.97
N ASP A 315 -8.83 -5.91 21.66
CA ASP A 315 -9.93 -5.97 20.71
C ASP A 315 -10.39 -7.43 20.64
N SER A 316 -11.54 -7.72 21.26
CA SER A 316 -12.22 -9.00 21.12
C SER A 316 -13.09 -8.95 19.86
N THR A 317 -12.51 -9.30 18.72
CA THR A 317 -13.25 -9.65 17.49
C THR A 317 -13.03 -11.11 17.14
#